data_AF-A0A6M0AKP4-F1
#
_entry.id   AF-A0A6M0AKP4-F1
#
_cell.length_a   1.000
_cell.length_b   1.000
_cell.length_c   1.000
_cell.angle_alpha   90.00
_cell.angle_beta   90.00
_cell.angle_gamma   90.00
#
_symmetry.space_group_name_H-M   'P 1'
#
loop_
_entity.id
_entity.type
_entity.pdbx_description
1 polymer ?
#
loop_
_entity_poly.entity_id
_entity_poly.type
_entity_poly.pdbx_seq_one_letter_code
_entity_poly.pdbx_strand_id
1 'polypeptide(L)'
;MNWNRIWKIGVAVAIALVLAIVAYLVIAQQNRPIPDIGSTGTSNPEPEVVDSDTEPFTLQLLHASDFEAGLAALEDAPRFSAVLNALKEDYPNTLVLSSGDNYIPSPFLFAGSDPRLNDTPVGEASIGHANIEIHNQLGIQASTFGNHDFDLGSKEVRDIIQPDGSYRGALFPYLSANLDFSTDPNLSSLISANGQEVSTIPAGQVAGTAVITVNGEPIGIVGASTPLLPTISSSDGVTVFPENPTDYDALAAKIQTAVDELTATGINKIILLAHMQQLTIERDELAPRLRDVDIIVAGGSHTLLSDATDHLRLGDTSGGSYPIIKTNGDGNAIAVVNTDATYKYVGRLVVDFDANGILIASSIDPNISGAYATDDQGVAAVGGTPDPEVVEITNTLDEVISTQDSNIFGNTKVFLRGDRAFVRTEETNLGNLTADANLTYAKTVDDTT
;
A
#
# COMPACT_ATOMS: atom_id res chain seq x y z
N MET A 1 -19.55 -49.43 31.43
CA MET A 1 -19.20 -48.16 32.09
C MET A 1 -18.95 -47.12 31.01
N ASN A 2 -19.70 -46.01 31.03
CA ASN A 2 -19.73 -45.03 29.93
C ASN A 2 -18.64 -43.95 30.17
N TRP A 3 -17.50 -44.10 29.50
CA TRP A 3 -16.31 -43.24 29.64
C TRP A 3 -16.60 -41.74 29.44
N ASN A 4 -17.57 -41.41 28.57
CA ASN A 4 -17.98 -40.03 28.31
C ASN A 4 -18.62 -39.34 29.53
N ARG A 5 -19.22 -40.12 30.44
CA ARG A 5 -19.85 -39.59 31.65
C ARG A 5 -18.83 -39.33 32.76
N ILE A 6 -17.78 -40.15 32.83
CA ILE A 6 -16.69 -40.01 33.80
C ILE A 6 -15.81 -38.80 33.42
N TRP A 7 -15.53 -38.62 32.12
CA TRP A 7 -14.73 -37.49 31.64
C TRP A 7 -15.43 -36.14 31.87
N LYS A 8 -16.74 -36.04 31.60
CA LYS A 8 -17.51 -34.81 31.85
C LYS A 8 -17.61 -34.46 33.34
N ILE A 9 -17.68 -35.46 34.23
CA ILE A 9 -17.65 -35.22 35.68
C ILE A 9 -16.25 -34.76 36.12
N GLY A 10 -15.18 -35.36 35.57
CA GLY A 10 -13.80 -34.94 35.87
C GLY A 10 -13.50 -33.49 35.46
N VAL A 11 -13.93 -33.08 34.27
CA VAL A 11 -13.76 -31.70 33.78
C VAL A 11 -14.57 -30.70 34.60
N ALA A 12 -15.82 -31.04 34.96
CA ALA A 12 -16.65 -30.16 35.79
C ALA A 12 -16.07 -29.96 37.20
N VAL A 13 -15.50 -31.01 37.81
CA VAL A 13 -14.84 -30.91 39.12
C VAL A 13 -13.54 -30.10 39.04
N ALA A 14 -12.76 -30.23 37.97
CA ALA A 14 -11.55 -29.44 37.77
C ALA A 14 -11.86 -27.94 37.61
N ILE A 15 -12.90 -27.58 36.85
CA ILE A 15 -13.33 -26.18 36.67
C ILE A 15 -13.85 -25.60 38.00
N ALA A 16 -14.63 -26.37 38.77
CA ALA A 16 -15.13 -25.93 40.08
C ALA A 16 -14.00 -25.70 41.10
N LEU A 17 -12.94 -26.53 41.08
CA LEU A 17 -11.77 -26.36 41.95
C LEU A 17 -10.95 -25.11 41.57
N VAL A 18 -10.76 -24.84 40.28
CA VAL A 18 -10.04 -23.64 39.81
C VAL A 18 -10.81 -22.36 40.19
N LEU A 19 -12.13 -22.34 39.99
CA LEU A 19 -12.96 -21.19 40.37
C LEU A 19 -12.98 -20.95 41.89
N ALA A 20 -12.95 -22.00 42.71
CA ALA A 20 -12.87 -21.87 44.17
C ALA A 20 -11.51 -21.32 44.65
N ILE A 21 -10.41 -21.68 43.97
CA ILE A 21 -9.07 -21.17 44.29
C ILE A 21 -8.95 -19.67 43.92
N VAL A 22 -9.48 -19.28 42.75
CA VAL A 22 -9.50 -17.87 42.32
C VAL A 22 -10.36 -17.02 43.28
N ALA A 23 -11.54 -17.50 43.68
CA ALA A 23 -12.38 -16.81 44.64
C ALA A 23 -11.71 -16.66 46.03
N TYR A 24 -10.98 -17.70 46.48
CA TYR A 24 -10.25 -17.63 47.75
C TYR A 24 -9.08 -16.64 47.70
N LEU A 25 -8.36 -16.55 46.58
CA LEU A 25 -7.26 -15.59 46.41
C LEU A 25 -7.74 -14.14 46.35
N VAL A 26 -8.89 -13.88 45.72
CA VAL A 26 -9.51 -12.55 45.67
C VAL A 26 -10.00 -12.11 47.06
N ILE A 27 -10.60 -13.01 47.84
CA ILE A 27 -11.06 -12.71 49.21
C ILE A 27 -9.87 -12.53 50.16
N ALA A 28 -8.76 -13.26 49.97
CA ALA A 28 -7.56 -13.14 50.79
C ALA A 28 -6.76 -11.84 50.55
N GLN A 29 -6.94 -11.17 49.41
CA GLN A 29 -6.33 -9.86 49.14
C GLN A 29 -7.12 -8.68 49.73
N GLN A 30 -8.42 -8.83 49.99
CA GLN A 30 -9.27 -7.75 50.51
C GLN A 30 -9.27 -7.59 52.05
N ASN A 31 -8.63 -8.48 52.79
CA ASN A 31 -8.69 -8.51 54.27
C ASN A 31 -7.30 -8.50 54.95
N ARG A 32 -6.42 -7.58 54.57
CA ARG A 32 -5.23 -7.26 55.38
C ARG A 32 -5.44 -5.95 56.14
N PRO A 33 -5.32 -5.93 57.48
CA PRO A 33 -5.32 -4.69 58.23
C PRO A 33 -4.04 -3.91 57.95
N ILE A 34 -4.19 -2.63 57.62
CA ILE A 34 -3.10 -1.65 57.48
C ILE A 34 -2.59 -1.32 58.89
N PRO A 35 -1.28 -1.39 59.19
CA PRO A 35 -0.74 -0.89 60.45
C PRO A 35 -0.69 0.63 60.42
N ASP A 36 -1.29 1.25 61.42
CA ASP A 36 -1.17 2.67 61.73
C ASP A 36 0.25 2.99 62.22
N ILE A 37 0.98 3.82 61.48
CA ILE A 37 2.27 4.38 61.92
C ILE A 37 2.20 5.89 61.75
N GLY A 38 2.12 6.57 62.89
CA GLY A 38 2.03 8.02 62.99
C GLY A 38 3.29 8.76 62.51
N SER A 39 3.00 9.86 61.81
CA SER A 39 3.75 11.12 61.64
C SER A 39 5.09 11.26 62.37
N THR A 40 6.19 11.29 61.60
CA THR A 40 7.30 12.24 61.77
C THR A 40 7.82 12.67 60.39
N GLY A 41 7.86 13.98 60.15
CA GLY A 41 8.16 14.56 58.84
C GLY A 41 9.61 14.40 58.39
N THR A 42 9.76 14.06 57.12
CA THR A 42 10.91 14.34 56.25
C THR A 42 10.40 14.36 54.81
N SER A 43 10.71 15.42 54.05
CA SER A 43 10.35 15.58 52.64
C SER A 43 11.01 14.51 51.77
N ASN A 44 10.21 13.57 51.26
CA ASN A 44 10.56 12.71 50.13
C ASN A 44 9.92 13.29 48.86
N PRO A 45 10.57 13.15 47.69
CA PRO A 45 10.03 13.66 46.45
C PRO A 45 8.70 12.97 46.14
N GLU A 46 7.76 13.77 45.66
CA GLU A 46 6.44 13.37 45.19
C GLU A 46 6.58 12.21 44.19
N PRO A 47 5.76 11.14 44.28
CA PRO A 47 5.72 10.16 43.22
C PRO A 47 5.29 10.88 41.95
N GLU A 48 6.08 10.77 40.88
CA GLU A 48 5.64 11.19 39.55
C GLU A 48 4.29 10.53 39.28
N VAL A 49 3.26 11.36 39.29
CA VAL A 49 2.00 11.05 38.64
C VAL A 49 2.38 10.90 37.17
N VAL A 50 2.51 9.66 36.71
CA VAL A 50 2.50 9.38 35.28
C VAL A 50 1.13 9.85 34.81
N ASP A 51 1.13 10.98 34.13
CA ASP A 51 -0.05 11.57 33.54
C ASP A 51 -0.64 10.55 32.57
N SER A 52 -1.76 9.94 32.95
CA SER A 52 -2.50 8.99 32.11
C SER A 52 -3.36 9.71 31.06
N ASP A 53 -3.28 11.05 30.98
CA ASP A 53 -4.12 11.89 30.12
C ASP A 53 -3.37 12.38 28.86
N THR A 54 -2.51 11.55 28.26
CA THR A 54 -2.16 11.77 26.85
C THR A 54 -3.25 11.14 26.00
N GLU A 55 -4.13 11.98 25.45
CA GLU A 55 -5.10 11.56 24.43
C GLU A 55 -4.36 10.76 23.33
N PRO A 56 -4.91 9.62 22.88
CA PRO A 56 -4.28 8.80 21.88
C PRO A 56 -4.07 9.59 20.58
N PHE A 57 -2.97 9.29 19.88
CA PHE A 57 -2.74 9.87 18.56
C PHE A 57 -3.57 9.11 17.53
N THR A 58 -4.65 9.72 17.05
CA THR A 58 -5.45 9.16 15.95
C THR A 58 -4.81 9.48 14.61
N LEU A 59 -4.48 8.45 13.83
CA LEU A 59 -4.01 8.55 12.45
C LEU A 59 -5.15 8.18 11.49
N GLN A 60 -5.34 8.97 10.44
CA GLN A 60 -6.02 8.54 9.22
C GLN A 60 -4.98 8.21 8.15
N LEU A 61 -5.02 6.99 7.65
CA LEU A 61 -4.27 6.55 6.49
C LEU A 61 -5.23 6.32 5.33
N LEU A 62 -5.13 7.16 4.32
CA LEU A 62 -5.72 6.93 3.01
C LEU A 62 -4.67 6.24 2.13
N HIS A 63 -5.04 5.14 1.49
CA HIS A 63 -4.09 4.36 0.70
C HIS A 63 -4.73 3.73 -0.53
N ALA A 64 -3.86 3.41 -1.48
CA ALA A 64 -4.19 2.57 -2.63
C ALA A 64 -2.91 1.88 -3.11
N SER A 65 -3.09 0.90 -3.99
CA SER A 65 -2.05 0.16 -4.69
C SER A 65 -2.53 -0.11 -6.10
N ASP A 66 -1.64 -0.57 -6.98
CA ASP A 66 -2.02 -1.15 -8.27
C ASP A 66 -2.90 -0.19 -9.08
N PHE A 67 -2.50 1.08 -9.16
CA PHE A 67 -3.24 2.08 -9.94
C PHE A 67 -3.38 1.63 -11.39
N GLU A 68 -2.34 0.99 -11.96
CA GLU A 68 -2.39 0.20 -13.20
C GLU A 68 -3.30 0.80 -14.29
N ALA A 69 -3.17 2.11 -14.52
CA ALA A 69 -4.17 2.87 -15.27
C ALA A 69 -4.38 2.25 -16.66
N GLY A 70 -5.58 1.74 -16.91
CA GLY A 70 -6.06 1.27 -18.21
C GLY A 70 -7.20 2.13 -18.72
N LEU A 71 -8.02 1.62 -19.65
CA LEU A 71 -9.15 2.38 -20.20
C LEU A 71 -10.18 2.78 -19.13
N ALA A 72 -10.43 1.91 -18.15
CA ALA A 72 -11.35 2.21 -17.04
C ALA A 72 -10.88 3.40 -16.17
N ALA A 73 -9.57 3.68 -16.12
CA ALA A 73 -9.03 4.78 -15.33
C ALA A 73 -9.43 6.16 -15.87
N LEU A 74 -9.86 6.27 -17.14
CA LEU A 74 -10.42 7.51 -17.69
C LEU A 74 -11.68 7.95 -16.92
N GLU A 75 -12.44 6.99 -16.40
CA GLU A 75 -13.64 7.23 -15.60
C GLU A 75 -13.36 7.12 -14.09
N ASP A 76 -12.52 6.17 -13.70
CA ASP A 76 -12.28 5.83 -12.30
C ASP A 76 -11.30 6.76 -11.60
N ALA A 77 -10.28 7.31 -12.28
CA ALA A 77 -9.34 8.23 -11.63
C ALA A 77 -9.99 9.55 -11.17
N PRO A 78 -10.89 10.20 -11.95
CA PRO A 78 -11.65 11.35 -11.47
C PRO A 78 -12.59 11.03 -10.30
N ARG A 79 -13.20 9.84 -10.29
CA ARG A 79 -14.05 9.43 -9.16
C ARG A 79 -13.23 9.09 -7.92
N PHE A 80 -12.08 8.47 -8.10
CA PHE A 80 -11.12 8.22 -7.03
C PHE A 80 -10.67 9.54 -6.39
N SER A 81 -10.31 10.55 -7.19
CA SER A 81 -9.95 11.86 -6.66
C SER A 81 -11.11 12.51 -5.90
N ALA A 82 -12.35 12.33 -6.37
CA ALA A 82 -13.54 12.80 -5.66
C ALA A 82 -13.69 12.17 -4.27
N VAL A 83 -13.61 10.84 -4.20
CA VAL A 83 -13.73 10.11 -2.93
C VAL A 83 -12.58 10.48 -1.99
N LEU A 84 -11.35 10.46 -2.49
CA LEU A 84 -10.16 10.79 -1.73
C LEU A 84 -10.24 12.21 -1.14
N ASN A 85 -10.63 13.20 -1.95
CA ASN A 85 -10.73 14.59 -1.51
C ASN A 85 -11.81 14.79 -0.45
N ALA A 86 -12.93 14.05 -0.50
CA ALA A 86 -13.92 14.09 0.57
C ALA A 86 -13.36 13.55 1.89
N LEU A 87 -12.58 12.47 1.85
CA LEU A 87 -12.06 11.80 3.04
C LEU A 87 -10.86 12.54 3.67
N LYS A 88 -10.04 13.22 2.87
CA LYS A 88 -8.83 13.93 3.34
C LYS A 88 -9.11 14.93 4.47
N GLU A 89 -10.28 15.56 4.44
CA GLU A 89 -10.65 16.63 5.37
C GLU A 89 -11.24 16.11 6.70
N ASP A 90 -11.50 14.80 6.83
CA ASP A 90 -12.18 14.25 8.00
C ASP A 90 -11.28 14.23 9.25
N TYR A 91 -9.96 14.07 9.09
CA TYR A 91 -9.01 13.92 10.19
C TYR A 91 -7.77 14.80 10.01
N PRO A 92 -7.27 15.45 11.07
CA PRO A 92 -6.14 16.39 10.98
C PRO A 92 -4.79 15.68 10.78
N ASN A 93 -4.68 14.41 11.17
CA ASN A 93 -3.50 13.57 10.99
C ASN A 93 -3.76 12.62 9.81
N THR A 94 -3.83 13.15 8.60
CA THR A 94 -4.09 12.34 7.41
C THR A 94 -2.81 12.12 6.60
N LEU A 95 -2.56 10.85 6.26
CA LEU A 95 -1.57 10.46 5.27
C LEU A 95 -2.26 9.90 4.01
N VAL A 96 -1.63 10.09 2.85
CA VAL A 96 -2.05 9.53 1.55
C VAL A 96 -0.85 8.80 0.94
N LEU A 97 -0.88 7.47 0.93
CA LEU A 97 0.27 6.64 0.55
C LEU A 97 -0.09 5.65 -0.57
N SER A 98 0.90 5.34 -1.42
CA SER A 98 0.78 4.29 -2.44
C SER A 98 1.70 3.11 -2.12
N SER A 99 1.25 1.89 -2.35
CA SER A 99 2.09 0.70 -2.25
C SER A 99 2.53 0.14 -3.62
N GLY A 100 2.67 0.99 -4.64
CA GLY A 100 3.33 0.65 -5.91
C GLY A 100 2.40 0.16 -7.03
N ASP A 101 3.00 -0.15 -8.19
CA ASP A 101 2.31 -0.32 -9.49
C ASP A 101 1.48 0.91 -9.84
N ASN A 102 2.16 2.05 -9.76
CA ASN A 102 1.60 3.36 -10.02
C ASN A 102 1.23 3.55 -11.50
N TYR A 103 1.86 2.76 -12.36
CA TYR A 103 1.59 2.68 -13.78
C TYR A 103 1.89 1.28 -14.30
N ILE A 104 1.33 0.97 -15.47
CA ILE A 104 1.55 -0.29 -16.20
C ILE A 104 1.53 0.01 -17.71
N PRO A 105 2.29 -0.71 -18.55
CA PRO A 105 2.13 -0.63 -20.00
C PRO A 105 0.67 -0.81 -20.43
N SER A 106 0.08 0.28 -20.92
CA SER A 106 -1.34 0.33 -21.30
C SER A 106 -1.57 1.45 -22.32
N PRO A 107 -2.73 1.46 -23.01
CA PRO A 107 -3.12 2.61 -23.84
C PRO A 107 -3.08 3.93 -23.08
N PHE A 108 -3.45 3.94 -21.80
CA PHE A 108 -3.40 5.12 -20.94
C PHE A 108 -1.97 5.63 -20.77
N LEU A 109 -1.04 4.72 -20.43
CA LEU A 109 0.36 5.07 -20.23
C LEU A 109 0.98 5.68 -21.49
N PHE A 110 0.78 5.03 -22.65
CA PHE A 110 1.37 5.46 -23.90
C PHE A 110 0.69 6.71 -24.47
N ALA A 111 -0.60 6.91 -24.22
CA ALA A 111 -1.31 8.13 -24.60
C ALA A 111 -0.73 9.39 -23.90
N GLY A 112 -0.09 9.23 -22.74
CA GLY A 112 0.63 10.32 -22.06
C GLY A 112 1.74 10.98 -22.90
N SER A 113 2.24 10.29 -23.93
CA SER A 113 3.25 10.83 -24.86
C SER A 113 2.68 11.69 -26.00
N ASP A 114 1.36 11.83 -26.09
CA ASP A 114 0.74 12.66 -27.13
C ASP A 114 0.91 14.16 -26.81
N PRO A 115 1.37 15.00 -27.75
CA PRO A 115 1.63 16.41 -27.51
C PRO A 115 0.44 17.23 -27.00
N ARG A 116 -0.80 16.73 -27.12
CA ARG A 116 -1.98 17.36 -26.50
C ARG A 116 -1.84 17.50 -24.98
N LEU A 117 -1.06 16.64 -24.33
CA LEU A 117 -0.84 16.70 -22.88
C LEU A 117 0.01 17.90 -22.46
N ASN A 118 0.78 18.53 -23.37
CA ASN A 118 1.57 19.73 -23.07
C ASN A 118 0.71 20.92 -22.61
N ASP A 119 -0.54 20.98 -23.06
CA ASP A 119 -1.48 22.06 -22.72
C ASP A 119 -2.37 21.71 -21.51
N THR A 120 -2.04 20.64 -20.78
CA THR A 120 -2.73 20.18 -19.56
C THR A 120 -1.84 20.36 -18.33
N PRO A 121 -2.30 20.06 -17.10
CA PRO A 121 -1.45 20.08 -15.90
C PRO A 121 -0.20 19.18 -15.98
N VAL A 122 -0.15 18.21 -16.91
CA VAL A 122 1.05 17.39 -17.17
C VAL A 122 2.25 18.24 -17.58
N GLY A 123 2.02 19.34 -18.32
CA GLY A 123 3.03 20.30 -18.73
C GLY A 123 3.94 19.82 -19.86
N GLU A 124 4.50 18.61 -19.77
CA GLU A 124 5.33 18.02 -20.83
C GLU A 124 4.91 16.57 -21.08
N ALA A 125 4.51 16.26 -22.31
CA ALA A 125 4.02 14.95 -22.70
C ALA A 125 5.17 13.93 -22.79
N SER A 126 5.02 12.83 -22.07
CA SER A 126 5.85 11.65 -22.18
C SER A 126 5.09 10.45 -21.61
N ILE A 127 5.59 9.26 -21.89
CA ILE A 127 5.11 8.03 -21.27
C ILE A 127 5.16 8.22 -19.74
N GLY A 128 4.06 7.89 -19.04
CA GLY A 128 3.97 7.94 -17.58
C GLY A 128 3.84 9.31 -16.91
N HIS A 129 4.11 10.42 -17.61
CA HIS A 129 3.97 11.75 -17.00
C HIS A 129 2.53 12.03 -16.54
N ALA A 130 1.53 11.62 -17.32
CA ALA A 130 0.13 11.76 -16.95
C ALA A 130 -0.25 10.95 -15.70
N ASN A 131 0.31 9.74 -15.53
CA ASN A 131 0.09 8.91 -14.35
C ASN A 131 0.63 9.61 -13.09
N ILE A 132 1.88 10.06 -13.14
CA ILE A 132 2.53 10.72 -12.01
C ILE A 132 1.87 12.06 -11.70
N GLU A 133 1.46 12.82 -12.72
CA GLU A 133 0.76 14.07 -12.50
C GLU A 133 -0.60 13.86 -11.82
N ILE A 134 -1.36 12.82 -12.23
CA ILE A 134 -2.57 12.43 -11.48
C ILE A 134 -2.22 12.11 -10.02
N HIS A 135 -1.13 11.39 -9.75
CA HIS A 135 -0.71 11.07 -8.38
C HIS A 135 -0.28 12.30 -7.58
N ASN A 136 0.34 13.28 -8.22
CA ASN A 136 0.63 14.58 -7.62
C ASN A 136 -0.67 15.29 -7.19
N GLN A 137 -1.70 15.27 -8.04
CA GLN A 137 -3.02 15.85 -7.72
C GLN A 137 -3.78 15.06 -6.64
N LEU A 138 -3.63 13.74 -6.62
CA LEU A 138 -4.12 12.90 -5.52
C LEU A 138 -3.38 13.19 -4.21
N GLY A 139 -2.23 13.87 -4.23
CA GLY A 139 -1.47 14.21 -3.05
C GLY A 139 -0.79 13.00 -2.42
N ILE A 140 -0.37 12.02 -3.23
CA ILE A 140 0.46 10.90 -2.75
C ILE A 140 1.73 11.48 -2.12
N GLN A 141 2.04 11.05 -0.90
CA GLN A 141 3.17 11.58 -0.13
C GLN A 141 4.40 10.67 -0.18
N ALA A 142 4.21 9.38 -0.41
CA ALA A 142 5.27 8.42 -0.69
C ALA A 142 4.67 7.21 -1.41
N SER A 143 5.48 6.56 -2.23
CA SER A 143 5.13 5.28 -2.86
C SER A 143 6.24 4.26 -2.63
N THR A 144 5.93 2.97 -2.57
CA THR A 144 6.94 1.94 -2.91
C THR A 144 6.94 1.65 -4.41
N PHE A 145 7.90 0.86 -4.88
CA PHE A 145 7.89 0.31 -6.23
C PHE A 145 7.17 -1.03 -6.23
N GLY A 146 6.23 -1.20 -7.15
CA GLY A 146 5.77 -2.49 -7.61
C GLY A 146 6.58 -3.00 -8.80
N ASN A 147 6.15 -4.11 -9.40
CA ASN A 147 6.87 -4.67 -10.55
C ASN A 147 6.59 -3.93 -11.85
N HIS A 148 5.37 -3.44 -12.06
CA HIS A 148 4.98 -2.76 -13.29
C HIS A 148 5.66 -1.39 -13.43
N ASP A 149 6.10 -0.81 -12.32
CA ASP A 149 6.94 0.38 -12.34
C ASP A 149 8.23 0.18 -13.16
N PHE A 150 8.75 -1.06 -13.23
CA PHE A 150 9.98 -1.43 -13.95
C PHE A 150 9.75 -2.08 -15.33
N ASP A 151 8.51 -2.24 -15.81
CA ASP A 151 8.24 -3.00 -17.03
C ASP A 151 8.97 -2.46 -18.27
N LEU A 152 9.18 -1.14 -18.31
CA LEU A 152 9.87 -0.45 -19.40
C LEU A 152 11.37 -0.21 -19.13
N GLY A 153 11.91 -0.77 -18.05
CA GLY A 153 13.31 -0.65 -17.64
C GLY A 153 13.60 0.56 -16.75
N SER A 154 14.77 0.56 -16.11
CA SER A 154 15.17 1.59 -15.14
C SER A 154 15.40 2.96 -15.77
N LYS A 155 15.70 3.00 -17.07
CA LYS A 155 15.74 4.25 -17.84
C LYS A 155 14.38 4.93 -17.83
N GLU A 156 13.32 4.17 -18.09
CA GLU A 156 11.98 4.73 -18.16
C GLU A 156 11.46 5.09 -16.77
N VAL A 157 11.81 4.32 -15.73
CA VAL A 157 11.56 4.73 -14.33
C VAL A 157 12.12 6.13 -14.07
N ARG A 158 13.39 6.38 -14.41
CA ARG A 158 14.00 7.71 -14.24
C ARG A 158 13.20 8.78 -14.98
N ASP A 159 12.93 8.54 -16.25
CA ASP A 159 12.30 9.55 -17.11
C ASP A 159 10.86 9.86 -16.66
N ILE A 160 10.13 8.84 -16.15
CA ILE A 160 8.81 9.02 -15.57
C ILE A 160 8.86 9.83 -14.28
N ILE A 161 9.80 9.56 -13.36
CA ILE A 161 9.75 10.19 -12.03
C ILE A 161 10.49 11.53 -11.98
N GLN A 162 11.46 11.79 -12.85
CA GLN A 162 12.23 13.03 -12.82
C GLN A 162 11.49 14.20 -13.45
N PRO A 163 11.71 15.43 -12.94
CA PRO A 163 11.24 16.62 -13.63
C PRO A 163 11.92 16.77 -15.00
N ASP A 164 11.16 17.17 -16.01
CA ASP A 164 11.65 17.52 -17.35
C ASP A 164 10.88 18.73 -17.91
N GLY A 165 11.60 19.80 -18.26
CA GLY A 165 10.97 21.03 -18.74
C GLY A 165 9.95 21.60 -17.75
N SER A 166 8.67 21.57 -18.13
CA SER A 166 7.56 22.04 -17.28
C SER A 166 6.90 20.91 -16.47
N TYR A 167 7.20 19.65 -16.79
CA TYR A 167 6.79 18.49 -16.01
C TYR A 167 7.53 18.46 -14.67
N ARG A 168 6.77 18.32 -13.59
CA ARG A 168 7.27 18.47 -12.21
C ARG A 168 7.97 17.22 -11.67
N GLY A 169 7.86 16.09 -12.36
CA GLY A 169 8.26 14.79 -11.82
C GLY A 169 7.31 14.30 -10.73
N ALA A 170 7.67 13.20 -10.09
CA ALA A 170 6.99 12.71 -8.90
C ALA A 170 7.32 13.63 -7.72
N LEU A 171 6.31 14.28 -7.14
CA LEU A 171 6.47 15.16 -5.97
C LEU A 171 6.56 14.39 -4.65
N PHE A 172 6.69 13.07 -4.74
CA PHE A 172 6.85 12.13 -3.65
C PHE A 172 8.03 11.20 -3.95
N PRO A 173 8.76 10.74 -2.91
CA PRO A 173 9.80 9.75 -3.10
C PRO A 173 9.21 8.37 -3.43
N TYR A 174 9.93 7.63 -4.27
CA TYR A 174 9.76 6.18 -4.34
C TYR A 174 10.70 5.51 -3.33
N LEU A 175 10.14 4.59 -2.53
CA LEU A 175 10.81 3.96 -1.40
C LEU A 175 10.97 2.46 -1.64
N SER A 176 12.16 1.90 -1.44
CA SER A 176 12.32 0.45 -1.31
C SER A 176 13.61 0.10 -0.58
N ALA A 177 13.50 -0.40 0.65
CA ALA A 177 14.62 -0.75 1.52
C ALA A 177 15.36 -2.00 1.07
N ASN A 178 14.73 -2.86 0.26
CA ASN A 178 15.31 -4.11 -0.24
C ASN A 178 15.74 -4.04 -1.72
N LEU A 179 15.65 -2.86 -2.34
CA LEU A 179 16.29 -2.57 -3.63
C LEU A 179 17.56 -1.74 -3.41
N ASP A 180 18.60 -2.03 -4.17
CA ASP A 180 19.83 -1.23 -4.23
C ASP A 180 20.01 -0.68 -5.65
N PHE A 181 19.87 0.65 -5.74
CA PHE A 181 19.96 1.40 -6.98
C PHE A 181 21.39 1.84 -7.32
N SER A 182 22.38 1.61 -6.45
CA SER A 182 23.72 2.19 -6.56
C SER A 182 24.50 1.70 -7.79
N THR A 183 24.16 0.53 -8.31
CA THR A 183 24.75 -0.07 -9.51
C THR A 183 23.97 0.23 -10.79
N ASP A 184 22.79 0.82 -10.69
CA ASP A 184 21.96 1.12 -11.84
C ASP A 184 22.40 2.45 -12.51
N PRO A 185 22.72 2.46 -13.81
CA PRO A 185 23.21 3.66 -14.49
C PRO A 185 22.16 4.76 -14.66
N ASN A 186 20.87 4.46 -14.52
CA ASN A 186 19.78 5.42 -14.66
C ASN A 186 19.29 5.96 -13.31
N LEU A 187 19.33 5.14 -12.26
CA LEU A 187 18.74 5.46 -10.95
C LEU A 187 19.77 5.83 -9.88
N SER A 188 21.05 5.50 -10.04
CA SER A 188 22.07 5.77 -9.02
C SER A 188 22.23 7.26 -8.66
N SER A 189 21.98 8.17 -9.60
CA SER A 189 22.01 9.63 -9.33
C SER A 189 20.76 10.17 -8.64
N LEU A 190 19.73 9.35 -8.44
CA LEU A 190 18.46 9.73 -7.82
C LEU A 190 18.38 9.32 -6.34
N ILE A 191 19.43 8.67 -5.82
CA ILE A 191 19.44 8.17 -4.45
C ILE A 191 19.52 9.34 -3.48
N SER A 192 18.46 9.52 -2.70
CA SER A 192 18.42 10.39 -1.52
C SER A 192 18.79 9.61 -0.26
N ALA A 193 19.11 10.33 0.82
CA ALA A 193 19.42 9.69 2.09
C ALA A 193 18.15 9.11 2.73
N ASN A 194 18.29 7.97 3.39
CA ASN A 194 17.22 7.38 4.19
C ASN A 194 16.81 8.29 5.35
N GLY A 195 15.55 8.21 5.77
CA GLY A 195 15.04 8.90 6.95
C GLY A 195 14.91 10.43 6.80
N GLN A 196 14.95 10.95 5.57
CA GLN A 196 14.67 12.37 5.33
C GLN A 196 13.17 12.65 5.42
N GLU A 197 12.82 13.86 5.89
CA GLU A 197 11.44 14.36 5.83
C GLU A 197 11.01 14.48 4.38
N VAL A 198 9.86 13.90 4.01
CA VAL A 198 9.33 13.87 2.63
C VAL A 198 9.32 15.26 2.01
N SER A 199 8.90 16.29 2.77
CA SER A 199 8.82 17.67 2.28
C SER A 199 10.18 18.29 1.92
N THR A 200 11.29 17.64 2.26
CA THR A 200 12.66 18.08 1.95
C THR A 200 13.32 17.28 0.85
N ILE A 201 12.72 16.16 0.44
CA ILE A 201 13.22 15.31 -0.65
C ILE A 201 12.83 15.97 -1.99
N PRO A 202 13.78 16.23 -2.90
CA PRO A 202 13.46 16.74 -4.23
C PRO A 202 12.56 15.80 -5.02
N ALA A 203 11.84 16.35 -6.01
CA ALA A 203 11.04 15.55 -6.92
C ALA A 203 11.87 14.50 -7.68
N GLY A 204 11.28 13.33 -7.92
CA GLY A 204 11.89 12.25 -8.69
C GLY A 204 13.07 11.55 -8.03
N GLN A 205 13.10 11.49 -6.70
CA GLN A 205 14.14 10.81 -5.93
C GLN A 205 13.70 9.43 -5.44
N VAL A 206 14.69 8.58 -5.18
CA VAL A 206 14.51 7.24 -4.61
C VAL A 206 15.22 7.12 -3.27
N ALA A 207 14.66 6.38 -2.33
CA ALA A 207 15.28 6.07 -1.03
C ALA A 207 14.81 4.70 -0.51
N GLY A 208 15.32 4.24 0.63
CA GLY A 208 14.75 3.08 1.33
C GLY A 208 13.63 3.48 2.30
N THR A 209 13.77 4.65 2.92
CA THR A 209 12.85 5.18 3.93
C THR A 209 12.72 6.68 3.87
N ALA A 210 11.61 7.20 4.38
CA ALA A 210 11.37 8.62 4.60
C ALA A 210 10.60 8.84 5.91
N VAL A 211 10.46 10.10 6.32
CA VAL A 211 9.66 10.51 7.48
C VAL A 211 8.59 11.48 7.02
N ILE A 212 7.37 11.34 7.55
CA ILE A 212 6.32 12.34 7.40
C ILE A 212 5.93 12.83 8.79
N THR A 213 6.04 14.14 9.02
CA THR A 213 5.60 14.76 10.28
C THR A 213 4.20 15.34 10.14
N VAL A 214 3.24 14.83 10.92
CA VAL A 214 1.86 15.36 10.98
C VAL A 214 1.57 15.88 12.39
N ASN A 215 1.16 17.15 12.50
CA ASN A 215 0.88 17.81 13.78
C ASN A 215 1.96 17.62 14.86
N GLY A 216 3.23 17.58 14.44
CA GLY A 216 4.39 17.43 15.33
C GLY A 216 4.79 15.98 15.63
N GLU A 217 4.01 15.00 15.18
CA GLU A 217 4.31 13.57 15.34
C GLU A 217 5.02 13.02 14.08
N PRO A 218 6.27 12.54 14.19
CA PRO A 218 6.97 11.92 13.08
C PRO A 218 6.52 10.47 12.87
N ILE A 219 6.17 10.13 11.63
CA ILE A 219 5.81 8.78 11.21
C ILE A 219 6.86 8.29 10.21
N GLY A 220 7.47 7.14 10.49
CA GLY A 220 8.45 6.53 9.61
C GLY A 220 7.76 5.74 8.50
N ILE A 221 8.18 5.97 7.26
CA ILE A 221 7.69 5.28 6.08
C ILE A 221 8.82 4.42 5.51
N VAL A 222 8.59 3.12 5.41
CA VAL A 222 9.53 2.14 4.85
C VAL A 222 8.92 1.57 3.58
N GLY A 223 9.69 1.49 2.49
CA GLY A 223 9.26 0.81 1.27
C GLY A 223 9.83 -0.61 1.16
N ALA A 224 9.13 -1.52 0.50
CA ALA A 224 9.66 -2.82 0.13
C ALA A 224 8.99 -3.36 -1.15
N SER A 225 9.80 -3.93 -2.04
CA SER A 225 9.36 -4.47 -3.33
C SER A 225 9.56 -5.98 -3.40
N THR A 226 8.75 -6.66 -4.19
CA THR A 226 8.84 -8.12 -4.35
C THR A 226 10.25 -8.57 -4.77
N PRO A 227 10.83 -9.58 -4.10
CA PRO A 227 12.07 -10.22 -4.56
C PRO A 227 11.94 -10.91 -5.92
N LEU A 228 10.72 -11.12 -6.42
CA LEU A 228 10.49 -11.68 -7.76
C LEU A 228 10.79 -10.70 -8.89
N LEU A 229 11.01 -9.42 -8.59
CA LEU A 229 11.15 -8.34 -9.57
C LEU A 229 12.05 -8.69 -10.78
N PRO A 230 13.25 -9.29 -10.63
CA PRO A 230 14.12 -9.61 -11.77
C PRO A 230 13.56 -10.67 -12.73
N THR A 231 12.51 -11.40 -12.32
CA THR A 231 11.89 -12.49 -13.09
C THR A 231 10.54 -12.11 -13.70
N ILE A 232 9.91 -11.04 -13.20
CA ILE A 232 8.57 -10.62 -13.64
C ILE A 232 8.55 -9.22 -14.25
N SER A 233 9.69 -8.52 -14.25
CA SER A 233 9.85 -7.18 -14.83
C SER A 233 11.30 -6.94 -15.31
N SER A 234 11.61 -5.71 -15.74
CA SER A 234 12.91 -5.30 -16.26
C SER A 234 13.65 -4.42 -15.23
N SER A 235 14.17 -5.03 -14.15
CA SER A 235 14.88 -4.32 -13.09
C SER A 235 16.27 -3.79 -13.46
N ASP A 236 16.78 -4.12 -14.65
CA ASP A 236 18.08 -3.69 -15.19
C ASP A 236 19.24 -3.80 -14.18
N GLY A 237 19.85 -2.68 -13.80
CA GLY A 237 21.01 -2.62 -12.90
C GLY A 237 20.64 -2.53 -11.42
N VAL A 238 19.36 -2.57 -11.07
CA VAL A 238 18.88 -2.57 -9.68
C VAL A 238 19.10 -3.94 -9.06
N THR A 239 19.85 -3.97 -7.95
CA THR A 239 20.06 -5.22 -7.20
C THR A 239 18.89 -5.45 -6.25
N VAL A 240 18.33 -6.65 -6.25
CA VAL A 240 17.16 -7.03 -5.46
C VAL A 240 17.55 -7.96 -4.31
N PHE A 241 17.13 -7.64 -3.09
CA PHE A 241 17.38 -8.45 -1.91
C PHE A 241 16.08 -9.02 -1.31
N PRO A 242 16.11 -10.25 -0.78
CA PRO A 242 17.17 -11.27 -0.96
C PRO A 242 17.15 -11.84 -2.39
N GLU A 243 18.24 -12.49 -2.80
CA GLU A 243 18.34 -13.15 -4.12
C GLU A 243 17.36 -14.34 -4.23
N ASN A 244 17.13 -15.07 -3.13
CA ASN A 244 16.13 -16.13 -3.09
C ASN A 244 14.74 -15.51 -2.78
N PRO A 245 13.79 -15.52 -3.73
CA PRO A 245 12.55 -14.78 -3.56
C PRO A 245 11.58 -15.37 -2.53
N THR A 246 11.86 -16.58 -2.04
CA THR A 246 11.06 -17.23 -0.97
C THR A 246 11.79 -17.25 0.38
N ASP A 247 12.94 -16.57 0.51
CA ASP A 247 13.63 -16.41 1.80
C ASP A 247 13.05 -15.23 2.58
N TYR A 248 11.88 -15.45 3.18
CA TYR A 248 11.16 -14.40 3.89
C TYR A 248 11.85 -13.94 5.18
N ASP A 249 12.71 -14.78 5.78
CA ASP A 249 13.53 -14.39 6.94
C ASP A 249 14.58 -13.36 6.50
N ALA A 250 15.25 -13.60 5.37
CA ALA A 250 16.22 -12.64 4.82
C ALA A 250 15.55 -11.34 4.33
N LEU A 251 14.36 -11.44 3.72
CA LEU A 251 13.57 -10.27 3.34
C LEU A 251 13.17 -9.44 4.56
N ALA A 252 12.61 -10.08 5.59
CA ALA A 252 12.24 -9.40 6.83
C ALA A 252 13.47 -8.78 7.51
N ALA A 253 14.62 -9.45 7.55
CA ALA A 253 15.84 -8.89 8.10
C ALA A 253 16.33 -7.63 7.36
N LYS A 254 16.19 -7.60 6.02
CA LYS A 254 16.55 -6.43 5.22
C LYS A 254 15.64 -5.24 5.51
N ILE A 255 14.33 -5.47 5.57
CA ILE A 255 13.34 -4.45 5.94
C ILE A 255 13.56 -3.99 7.38
N GLN A 256 13.78 -4.92 8.32
CA GLN A 256 14.00 -4.61 9.74
C GLN A 256 15.21 -3.71 9.96
N THR A 257 16.27 -3.83 9.15
CA THR A 257 17.43 -2.93 9.24
C THR A 257 17.01 -1.48 9.02
N ALA A 258 16.15 -1.22 8.05
CA ALA A 258 15.63 0.11 7.75
C ALA A 258 14.65 0.63 8.83
N VAL A 259 13.85 -0.28 9.42
CA VAL A 259 13.00 0.03 10.57
C VAL A 259 13.85 0.43 11.78
N ASP A 260 14.87 -0.36 12.11
CA ASP A 260 15.77 -0.13 13.24
C ASP A 260 16.54 1.20 13.09
N GLU A 261 16.90 1.60 11.86
CA GLU A 261 17.51 2.90 11.56
C GLU A 261 16.57 4.06 11.90
N LEU A 262 15.27 3.96 11.57
CA LEU A 262 14.28 4.99 11.90
C LEU A 262 14.01 5.03 13.41
N THR A 263 13.78 3.88 14.05
CA THR A 263 13.44 3.83 15.48
C THR A 263 14.60 4.27 16.37
N ALA A 264 15.85 4.06 15.93
CA ALA A 264 17.03 4.61 16.61
C ALA A 264 17.05 6.16 16.69
N THR A 265 16.26 6.86 15.87
CA THR A 265 16.10 8.32 15.91
C THR A 265 14.99 8.79 16.85
N GLY A 266 14.25 7.86 17.48
CA GLY A 266 13.12 8.15 18.38
C GLY A 266 11.76 8.11 17.70
N ILE A 267 11.68 7.76 16.42
CA ILE A 267 10.41 7.50 15.73
C ILE A 267 9.80 6.21 16.28
N ASN A 268 8.52 6.24 16.64
CA ASN A 268 7.82 5.11 17.27
C ASN A 268 6.54 4.68 16.55
N LYS A 269 6.27 5.22 15.36
CA LYS A 269 5.15 4.83 14.49
C LYS A 269 5.70 4.55 13.11
N ILE A 270 5.55 3.31 12.62
CA ILE A 270 6.14 2.87 11.36
C ILE A 270 5.08 2.26 10.45
N ILE A 271 5.04 2.76 9.21
CA ILE A 271 4.22 2.24 8.12
C ILE A 271 5.13 1.62 7.06
N LEU A 272 4.88 0.35 6.73
CA LEU A 272 5.53 -0.34 5.63
C LEU A 272 4.63 -0.31 4.39
N LEU A 273 5.12 0.28 3.30
CA LEU A 273 4.56 0.19 1.96
C LEU A 273 5.20 -1.01 1.27
N ALA A 274 4.46 -2.11 1.10
CA ALA A 274 4.97 -3.37 0.58
C ALA A 274 4.23 -3.80 -0.68
N HIS A 275 4.98 -4.19 -1.71
CA HIS A 275 4.43 -4.68 -2.96
C HIS A 275 4.93 -6.09 -3.27
N MET A 276 4.31 -7.12 -2.66
CA MET A 276 4.84 -8.49 -2.69
C MET A 276 4.15 -9.42 -3.69
N GLN A 277 3.22 -8.92 -4.52
CA GLN A 277 2.43 -9.68 -5.50
C GLN A 277 1.37 -10.62 -4.91
N GLN A 278 1.50 -11.01 -3.64
CA GLN A 278 0.58 -11.92 -2.97
C GLN A 278 0.40 -11.50 -1.53
N LEU A 279 -0.81 -11.07 -1.17
CA LEU A 279 -1.17 -10.61 0.18
C LEU A 279 -0.70 -11.55 1.30
N THR A 280 -0.61 -12.85 1.03
CA THR A 280 -0.12 -13.84 2.00
C THR A 280 1.31 -13.56 2.47
N ILE A 281 2.16 -12.96 1.64
CA ILE A 281 3.54 -12.62 2.00
C ILE A 281 3.53 -11.47 3.00
N GLU A 282 2.83 -10.37 2.73
CA GLU A 282 2.69 -9.27 3.68
C GLU A 282 2.01 -9.73 4.98
N ARG A 283 0.92 -10.48 4.84
CA ARG A 283 0.04 -10.90 5.93
C ARG A 283 0.66 -11.96 6.85
N ASP A 284 1.25 -13.01 6.30
CA ASP A 284 1.67 -14.18 7.07
C ASP A 284 3.19 -14.33 7.13
N GLU A 285 3.93 -13.70 6.22
CA GLU A 285 5.39 -13.81 6.20
C GLU A 285 6.06 -12.58 6.83
N LEU A 286 5.70 -11.36 6.41
CA LEU A 286 6.31 -10.13 6.90
C LEU A 286 5.74 -9.69 8.25
N ALA A 287 4.41 -9.58 8.37
CA ALA A 287 3.76 -9.08 9.58
C ALA A 287 4.26 -9.73 10.88
N PRO A 288 4.35 -11.07 11.01
CA PRO A 288 4.81 -11.69 12.26
C PRO A 288 6.33 -11.69 12.46
N ARG A 289 7.13 -11.32 11.46
CA ARG A 289 8.60 -11.30 11.53
C ARG A 289 9.18 -9.94 11.86
N LEU A 290 8.45 -8.88 11.49
CA LEU A 290 8.90 -7.51 11.70
C LEU A 290 8.55 -7.02 13.10
N ARG A 291 9.48 -6.31 13.72
CA ARG A 291 9.33 -5.60 14.98
C ARG A 291 9.17 -4.11 14.70
N ASP A 292 8.50 -3.42 15.62
CA ASP A 292 8.29 -1.96 15.56
C ASP A 292 7.54 -1.45 14.31
N VAL A 293 6.93 -2.35 13.52
CA VAL A 293 6.04 -2.01 12.38
C VAL A 293 4.58 -2.12 12.83
N ASP A 294 3.81 -1.07 12.57
CA ASP A 294 2.42 -0.94 13.02
C ASP A 294 1.41 -1.20 11.91
N ILE A 295 1.71 -0.74 10.70
CA ILE A 295 0.82 -0.86 9.54
C ILE A 295 1.62 -1.38 8.34
N ILE A 296 1.07 -2.36 7.62
CA ILE A 296 1.52 -2.77 6.30
C ILE A 296 0.44 -2.41 5.28
N VAL A 297 0.78 -1.52 4.35
CA VAL A 297 0.00 -1.29 3.13
C VAL A 297 0.52 -2.26 2.09
N ALA A 298 -0.21 -3.34 1.86
CA ALA A 298 0.15 -4.37 0.87
C ALA A 298 -0.16 -3.88 -0.56
N GLY A 299 0.32 -4.60 -1.57
CA GLY A 299 0.12 -4.26 -2.98
C GLY A 299 0.50 -5.43 -3.90
N GLY A 300 0.10 -5.38 -5.17
CA GLY A 300 0.47 -6.36 -6.20
C GLY A 300 -0.46 -7.57 -6.30
N SER A 301 -1.31 -7.77 -5.29
CA SER A 301 -2.22 -8.94 -5.24
C SER A 301 -3.63 -8.66 -5.74
N HIS A 302 -3.97 -7.37 -5.91
CA HIS A 302 -5.32 -6.87 -6.23
C HIS A 302 -6.38 -7.33 -5.21
N THR A 303 -5.97 -7.73 -4.01
CA THR A 303 -6.90 -8.29 -3.02
C THR A 303 -7.74 -7.18 -2.39
N LEU A 304 -9.00 -7.08 -2.77
CA LEU A 304 -9.96 -6.20 -2.11
C LEU A 304 -10.23 -6.70 -0.67
N LEU A 305 -9.67 -6.03 0.33
CA LEU A 305 -10.08 -6.24 1.72
C LEU A 305 -11.27 -5.34 2.02
N SER A 306 -12.32 -5.90 2.62
CA SER A 306 -13.51 -5.15 3.00
C SER A 306 -14.20 -5.81 4.19
N ASP A 307 -15.16 -5.12 4.79
CA ASP A 307 -16.07 -5.71 5.78
C ASP A 307 -17.54 -5.62 5.36
N ALA A 308 -18.45 -5.93 6.29
CA ALA A 308 -19.89 -5.99 6.03
C ALA A 308 -20.57 -4.60 5.97
N THR A 309 -19.87 -3.55 6.36
CA THR A 309 -20.33 -2.16 6.31
C THR A 309 -19.91 -1.46 5.02
N ASP A 310 -18.91 -2.01 4.32
CA ASP A 310 -18.44 -1.52 3.02
C ASP A 310 -19.44 -1.81 1.89
N HIS A 311 -19.64 -0.80 1.03
CA HIS A 311 -20.30 -0.97 -0.26
C HIS A 311 -19.27 -1.39 -1.31
N LEU A 312 -19.56 -2.49 -2.03
CA LEU A 312 -18.71 -2.97 -3.12
C LEU A 312 -19.32 -2.65 -4.48
N ARG A 313 -18.46 -2.34 -5.46
CA ARG A 313 -18.85 -2.18 -6.86
C ARG A 313 -19.45 -3.49 -7.39
N LEU A 314 -20.33 -3.36 -8.38
CA LEU A 314 -21.03 -4.50 -8.95
C LEU A 314 -20.06 -5.55 -9.52
N GLY A 315 -20.15 -6.77 -8.99
CA GLY A 315 -19.35 -7.92 -9.43
C GLY A 315 -18.08 -8.15 -8.62
N ASP A 316 -17.69 -7.19 -7.78
CA ASP A 316 -16.54 -7.33 -6.90
C ASP A 316 -16.87 -8.21 -5.69
N THR A 317 -15.84 -8.86 -5.17
CA THR A 317 -15.95 -9.72 -3.99
C THR A 317 -14.79 -9.46 -3.04
N SER A 318 -15.10 -9.41 -1.75
CA SER A 318 -14.10 -9.32 -0.70
C SER A 318 -13.15 -10.53 -0.70
N GLY A 319 -11.86 -10.27 -0.62
CA GLY A 319 -10.78 -11.24 -0.42
C GLY A 319 -10.40 -11.46 1.05
N GLY A 320 -11.02 -10.72 1.98
CA GLY A 320 -10.75 -10.81 3.42
C GLY A 320 -11.23 -9.58 4.18
N SER A 321 -11.16 -9.63 5.51
CA SER A 321 -11.56 -8.52 6.39
C SER A 321 -10.64 -7.32 6.24
N TYR A 322 -11.20 -6.11 6.31
CA TYR A 322 -10.45 -4.86 6.41
C TYR A 322 -10.48 -4.30 7.85
N PRO A 323 -9.33 -3.90 8.42
CA PRO A 323 -8.00 -4.41 8.11
C PRO A 323 -7.86 -5.88 8.56
N ILE A 324 -6.77 -6.54 8.17
CA ILE A 324 -6.36 -7.80 8.80
C ILE A 324 -5.45 -7.46 9.98
N ILE A 325 -5.87 -7.82 11.19
CA ILE A 325 -5.04 -7.68 12.38
C ILE A 325 -4.18 -8.93 12.60
N LYS A 326 -2.88 -8.72 12.75
CA LYS A 326 -1.87 -9.74 13.08
C LYS A 326 -1.11 -9.36 14.35
N THR A 327 -0.20 -10.24 14.74
CA THR A 327 0.74 -10.01 15.83
C THR A 327 2.13 -9.89 15.23
N ASN A 328 2.83 -8.79 15.53
CA ASN A 328 4.18 -8.53 15.04
C ASN A 328 5.24 -9.27 15.87
N GLY A 329 6.51 -9.11 15.51
CA GLY A 329 7.66 -9.77 16.15
C GLY A 329 7.84 -9.42 17.64
N ASP A 330 7.27 -8.31 18.11
CA ASP A 330 7.28 -7.88 19.52
C ASP A 330 6.08 -8.38 20.31
N GLY A 331 5.11 -9.02 19.65
CA GLY A 331 3.85 -9.42 20.25
C GLY A 331 2.74 -8.34 20.22
N ASN A 332 2.98 -7.21 19.57
CA ASN A 332 2.03 -6.11 19.42
C ASN A 332 1.11 -6.31 18.21
N ALA A 333 0.01 -5.56 18.16
CA ALA A 333 -0.89 -5.60 17.00
C ALA A 333 -0.22 -4.92 15.79
N ILE A 334 -0.42 -5.49 14.60
CA ILE A 334 -0.04 -4.88 13.32
C ILE A 334 -1.23 -5.00 12.35
N ALA A 335 -1.58 -3.91 11.69
CA ALA A 335 -2.68 -3.86 10.72
C ALA A 335 -2.15 -4.06 9.30
N VAL A 336 -2.75 -4.98 8.54
CA VAL A 336 -2.45 -5.17 7.12
C VAL A 336 -3.66 -4.72 6.31
N VAL A 337 -3.45 -3.78 5.40
CA VAL A 337 -4.48 -3.18 4.54
C VAL A 337 -4.13 -3.35 3.07
N ASN A 338 -5.15 -3.45 2.23
CA ASN A 338 -5.05 -3.49 0.78
C ASN A 338 -6.41 -3.16 0.16
N THR A 339 -6.42 -2.66 -1.07
CA THR A 339 -7.64 -2.49 -1.89
C THR A 339 -7.49 -3.18 -3.24
N ASP A 340 -8.57 -3.19 -4.03
CA ASP A 340 -8.50 -3.61 -5.43
C ASP A 340 -7.71 -2.59 -6.28
N ALA A 341 -7.31 -3.01 -7.48
CA ALA A 341 -6.54 -2.23 -8.43
C ALA A 341 -7.38 -1.20 -9.20
N THR A 342 -6.73 -0.45 -10.09
CA THR A 342 -7.36 0.37 -11.15
C THR A 342 -8.27 1.49 -10.64
N TYR A 343 -7.88 2.16 -9.56
CA TYR A 343 -8.62 3.29 -8.96
C TYR A 343 -10.04 2.94 -8.46
N LYS A 344 -10.36 1.65 -8.28
CA LYS A 344 -11.73 1.20 -7.93
C LYS A 344 -12.15 1.52 -6.50
N TYR A 345 -11.19 1.63 -5.59
CA TYR A 345 -11.44 1.88 -4.17
C TYR A 345 -10.36 2.77 -3.56
N VAL A 346 -10.75 3.69 -2.70
CA VAL A 346 -9.86 4.35 -1.75
C VAL A 346 -9.87 3.54 -0.45
N GLY A 347 -8.72 3.07 0.00
CA GLY A 347 -8.60 2.44 1.31
C GLY A 347 -8.50 3.49 2.40
N ARG A 348 -9.26 3.32 3.50
CA ARG A 348 -9.21 4.22 4.66
C ARG A 348 -9.00 3.42 5.93
N LEU A 349 -7.95 3.69 6.67
CA LEU A 349 -7.73 3.17 8.01
C LEU A 349 -7.65 4.34 8.98
N VAL A 350 -8.55 4.40 9.95
CA VAL A 350 -8.49 5.32 11.08
C VAL A 350 -8.17 4.50 12.32
N VAL A 351 -7.06 4.81 12.97
CA VAL A 351 -6.54 4.02 14.09
C VAL A 351 -5.81 4.90 15.10
N ASP A 352 -5.99 4.56 16.38
CA ASP A 352 -5.32 5.20 17.49
C ASP A 352 -3.99 4.51 17.82
N PHE A 353 -3.01 5.33 18.23
CA PHE A 353 -1.76 4.92 18.82
C PHE A 353 -1.69 5.36 20.27
N ASP A 354 -1.16 4.50 21.15
CA ASP A 354 -0.89 4.87 22.54
C ASP A 354 0.32 5.80 22.67
N ALA A 355 0.62 6.26 23.89
CA ALA A 355 1.73 7.16 24.18
C ALA A 355 3.12 6.57 23.83
N ASN A 356 3.24 5.25 23.68
CA ASN A 356 4.47 4.58 23.27
C ASN A 356 4.55 4.39 21.74
N GLY A 357 3.52 4.81 20.99
CA GLY A 357 3.43 4.58 19.55
C GLY A 357 2.92 3.18 19.19
N ILE A 358 2.29 2.46 20.12
CA ILE A 358 1.73 1.13 19.81
C ILE A 358 0.31 1.27 19.27
N LEU A 359 0.05 0.62 18.14
CA LEU A 359 -1.28 0.57 17.51
C LEU A 359 -2.34 -0.08 18.43
N ILE A 360 -3.46 0.61 18.63
CA ILE A 360 -4.61 0.15 19.42
C ILE A 360 -5.66 -0.45 18.49
N ALA A 361 -5.58 -1.75 18.20
CA ALA A 361 -6.46 -2.40 17.22
C ALA A 361 -7.97 -2.28 17.53
N SER A 362 -8.34 -2.14 18.81
CA SER A 362 -9.74 -1.97 19.23
C SER A 362 -10.31 -0.57 18.97
N SER A 363 -9.50 0.40 18.57
CA SER A 363 -9.94 1.75 18.19
C SER A 363 -10.55 1.81 16.78
N ILE A 364 -10.26 0.80 15.95
CA ILE A 364 -10.64 0.78 14.53
C ILE A 364 -12.16 0.57 14.43
N ASP A 365 -12.89 1.61 14.03
CA ASP A 365 -14.32 1.54 13.76
C ASP A 365 -14.56 1.07 12.32
N PRO A 366 -15.21 -0.09 12.10
CA PRO A 366 -15.51 -0.59 10.75
C PRO A 366 -16.45 0.35 9.97
N ASN A 367 -17.27 1.17 10.63
CA ASN A 367 -18.12 2.14 9.92
C ASN A 367 -17.34 3.36 9.39
N ILE A 368 -16.07 3.49 9.76
CA ILE A 368 -15.17 4.57 9.34
C ILE A 368 -14.03 4.00 8.49
N SER A 369 -13.42 2.89 8.92
CA SER A 369 -12.30 2.25 8.24
C SER A 369 -12.78 1.14 7.32
N GLY A 370 -12.36 1.15 6.07
CA GLY A 370 -12.85 0.21 5.06
C GLY A 370 -12.38 0.56 3.65
N ALA A 371 -12.95 -0.14 2.67
CA ALA A 371 -12.74 0.14 1.25
C ALA A 371 -13.88 0.99 0.69
N TYR A 372 -13.56 2.23 0.30
CA TYR A 372 -14.53 3.17 -0.25
C TYR A 372 -14.57 3.08 -1.76
N ALA A 373 -15.65 2.49 -2.30
CA ALA A 373 -15.86 2.37 -3.74
C ALA A 373 -15.84 3.73 -4.45
N THR A 374 -15.26 3.77 -5.64
CA THR A 374 -15.21 4.98 -6.47
C THR A 374 -16.21 4.91 -7.63
N ASP A 375 -17.29 4.14 -7.52
CA ASP A 375 -18.42 4.25 -8.46
C ASP A 375 -19.28 5.49 -8.15
N ASP A 376 -20.28 5.78 -8.98
CA ASP A 376 -21.18 6.93 -8.77
C ASP A 376 -21.85 6.92 -7.38
N GLN A 377 -22.16 5.73 -6.86
CA GLN A 377 -22.77 5.59 -5.54
C GLN A 377 -21.77 5.92 -4.43
N GLY A 378 -20.54 5.45 -4.52
CA GLY A 378 -19.48 5.74 -3.56
C GLY A 378 -19.09 7.21 -3.53
N VAL A 379 -18.96 7.85 -4.70
CA VAL A 379 -18.75 9.31 -4.80
C VAL A 379 -19.90 10.08 -4.12
N ALA A 380 -21.14 9.69 -4.39
CA ALA A 380 -22.32 10.31 -3.79
C ALA A 380 -22.39 10.09 -2.26
N ALA A 381 -21.96 8.92 -1.77
CA ALA A 381 -21.99 8.58 -0.36
C ALA A 381 -21.09 9.48 0.49
N VAL A 382 -19.93 9.87 -0.04
CA VAL A 382 -18.99 10.79 0.64
C VAL A 382 -19.18 12.26 0.24
N GLY A 383 -20.01 12.55 -0.77
CA GLY A 383 -20.26 13.91 -1.23
C GLY A 383 -19.06 14.57 -1.91
N GLY A 384 -18.15 13.76 -2.46
CA GLY A 384 -16.90 14.20 -3.06
C GLY A 384 -17.07 14.88 -4.41
N THR A 385 -16.12 15.74 -4.77
CA THR A 385 -16.04 16.38 -6.09
C THR A 385 -14.71 16.00 -6.75
N PRO A 386 -14.72 15.52 -8.00
CA PRO A 386 -13.49 15.21 -8.72
C PRO A 386 -12.52 16.38 -8.74
N ASP A 387 -11.23 16.06 -8.65
CA ASP A 387 -10.17 17.03 -8.88
C ASP A 387 -10.22 17.54 -10.34
N PRO A 388 -10.31 18.85 -10.57
CA PRO A 388 -10.47 19.42 -11.91
C PRO A 388 -9.24 19.16 -12.81
N GLU A 389 -8.04 19.07 -12.26
CA GLU A 389 -6.82 18.80 -13.01
C GLU A 389 -6.78 17.31 -13.43
N VAL A 390 -7.20 16.40 -12.54
CA VAL A 390 -7.37 14.98 -12.90
C VAL A 390 -8.44 14.80 -14.00
N VAL A 391 -9.55 15.54 -13.93
CA VAL A 391 -10.59 15.53 -14.97
C VAL A 391 -10.04 16.03 -16.31
N GLU A 392 -9.26 17.12 -16.31
CA GLU A 392 -8.67 17.66 -17.53
C GLU A 392 -7.72 16.64 -18.19
N ILE A 393 -6.80 16.06 -17.40
CA ILE A 393 -5.84 15.06 -17.89
C ILE A 393 -6.57 13.86 -18.49
N THR A 394 -7.55 13.31 -17.79
CA THR A 394 -8.29 12.11 -18.23
C THR A 394 -9.16 12.37 -19.47
N ASN A 395 -9.78 13.54 -19.58
CA ASN A 395 -10.50 13.93 -20.80
C ASN A 395 -9.55 14.03 -22.00
N THR A 396 -8.37 14.65 -21.83
CA THR A 396 -7.38 14.75 -22.91
C THR A 396 -6.86 13.37 -23.30
N LEU A 397 -6.60 12.48 -22.34
CA LEU A 397 -6.21 11.09 -22.63
C LEU A 397 -7.32 10.34 -23.38
N ASP A 398 -8.59 10.52 -23.02
CA ASP A 398 -9.71 9.90 -23.74
C ASP A 398 -9.77 10.39 -25.20
N GLU A 399 -9.58 11.69 -25.45
CA GLU A 399 -9.49 12.21 -26.82
C GLU A 399 -8.31 11.61 -27.59
N VAL A 400 -7.17 11.36 -26.93
CA VAL A 400 -6.01 10.71 -27.54
C VAL A 400 -6.32 9.29 -27.92
N ILE A 401 -6.78 8.50 -26.96
CA ILE A 401 -7.08 7.08 -27.12
C ILE A 401 -8.18 6.88 -28.16
N SER A 402 -9.29 7.62 -28.05
CA SER A 402 -10.41 7.55 -29.00
C SER A 402 -10.00 7.88 -30.43
N THR A 403 -9.05 8.83 -30.62
CA THR A 403 -8.50 9.15 -31.94
C THR A 403 -7.69 7.99 -32.50
N GLN A 404 -6.86 7.36 -31.68
CA GLN A 404 -6.02 6.22 -32.09
C GLN A 404 -6.88 4.98 -32.38
N ASP A 405 -7.86 4.68 -31.53
CA ASP A 405 -8.78 3.55 -31.67
C ASP A 405 -9.69 3.66 -32.90
N SER A 406 -9.96 4.89 -33.35
CA SER A 406 -10.72 5.14 -34.58
C SER A 406 -9.96 4.70 -35.85
N ASN A 407 -8.65 4.41 -35.75
CA ASN A 407 -7.86 3.90 -36.86
C ASN A 407 -8.01 2.39 -37.02
N ILE A 408 -8.93 1.98 -37.90
CA ILE A 408 -9.21 0.55 -38.15
C ILE A 408 -8.14 -0.04 -39.07
N PHE A 409 -7.20 -0.81 -38.50
CA PHE A 409 -6.15 -1.53 -39.25
C PHE A 409 -6.67 -2.77 -39.99
N GLY A 410 -7.79 -3.34 -39.54
CA GLY A 410 -8.34 -4.56 -40.12
C GLY A 410 -9.63 -5.00 -39.44
N ASN A 411 -10.25 -6.04 -40.00
CA ASN A 411 -11.46 -6.64 -39.45
C ASN A 411 -11.27 -8.16 -39.37
N THR A 412 -11.74 -8.78 -38.29
CA THR A 412 -11.83 -10.24 -38.19
C THR A 412 -13.26 -10.72 -38.49
N LYS A 413 -13.39 -11.87 -39.15
CA LYS A 413 -14.69 -12.54 -39.35
C LYS A 413 -15.01 -13.55 -38.24
N VAL A 414 -14.10 -13.74 -37.31
CA VAL A 414 -14.22 -14.70 -36.19
C VAL A 414 -13.93 -14.01 -34.87
N PHE A 415 -14.56 -14.50 -33.81
CA PHE A 415 -14.23 -14.05 -32.44
C PHE A 415 -12.79 -14.45 -32.10
N LEU A 416 -11.99 -13.52 -31.59
CA LEU A 416 -10.62 -13.79 -31.14
C LEU A 416 -10.64 -14.10 -29.64
N ARG A 417 -10.37 -15.35 -29.27
CA ARG A 417 -10.41 -15.84 -27.90
C ARG A 417 -9.18 -15.38 -27.13
N GLY A 418 -9.30 -14.26 -26.42
CA GLY A 418 -8.24 -13.66 -25.61
C GLY A 418 -8.44 -13.74 -24.09
N ASP A 419 -9.50 -14.37 -23.61
CA ASP A 419 -9.81 -14.36 -22.18
C ASP A 419 -8.73 -15.10 -21.37
N ARG A 420 -8.31 -14.51 -20.24
CA ARG A 420 -7.25 -15.00 -19.36
C ARG A 420 -7.39 -16.47 -18.97
N ALA A 421 -8.63 -16.95 -18.79
CA ALA A 421 -8.94 -18.32 -18.39
C ALA A 421 -8.51 -19.38 -19.44
N PHE A 422 -8.52 -19.03 -20.73
CA PHE A 422 -8.23 -19.97 -21.82
C PHE A 422 -6.82 -19.81 -22.37
N VAL A 423 -6.35 -18.57 -22.55
CA VAL A 423 -5.02 -18.28 -23.16
C VAL A 423 -3.84 -18.90 -22.40
N ARG A 424 -4.04 -19.30 -21.13
CA ARG A 424 -3.02 -19.95 -20.28
C ARG A 424 -3.15 -21.47 -20.18
N THR A 425 -4.26 -22.04 -20.62
CA THR A 425 -4.61 -23.44 -20.35
C THR A 425 -4.80 -24.26 -21.62
N GLU A 426 -5.05 -23.59 -22.74
CA GLU A 426 -5.27 -24.22 -24.04
C GLU A 426 -4.83 -23.32 -25.19
N GLU A 427 -4.78 -23.90 -26.40
CA GLU A 427 -4.56 -23.14 -27.62
C GLU A 427 -5.73 -22.19 -27.88
N THR A 428 -5.43 -20.96 -28.30
CA THR A 428 -6.44 -19.97 -28.66
C THR A 428 -6.12 -19.32 -29.99
N ASN A 429 -7.15 -18.96 -30.75
CA ASN A 429 -6.96 -18.34 -32.06
C ASN A 429 -6.38 -16.93 -31.99
N LEU A 430 -6.54 -16.21 -30.87
CA LEU A 430 -5.81 -14.95 -30.66
C LEU A 430 -4.31 -15.21 -30.49
N GLY A 431 -3.94 -16.21 -29.68
CA GLY A 431 -2.53 -16.61 -29.51
C GLY A 431 -1.88 -17.04 -30.84
N ASN A 432 -2.61 -17.78 -31.68
CA ASN A 432 -2.12 -18.14 -33.01
C ASN A 432 -1.90 -16.91 -33.90
N LEU A 433 -2.87 -15.98 -33.93
CA LEU A 433 -2.77 -14.75 -34.71
C LEU A 433 -1.54 -13.92 -34.32
N THR A 434 -1.29 -13.75 -33.02
CA THR A 434 -0.15 -12.97 -32.54
C THR A 434 1.18 -13.67 -32.84
N ALA A 435 1.26 -14.99 -32.68
CA ALA A 435 2.45 -15.77 -33.04
C ALA A 435 2.77 -15.67 -34.54
N ASP A 436 1.76 -15.81 -35.42
CA ASP A 436 1.93 -15.67 -36.87
C ASP A 436 2.35 -14.26 -37.27
N ALA A 437 1.80 -13.23 -36.63
CA ALA A 437 2.17 -11.84 -36.85
C ALA A 437 3.63 -11.58 -36.46
N ASN A 438 4.04 -12.05 -35.28
CA ASN A 438 5.41 -11.95 -34.80
C ASN A 438 6.39 -12.68 -35.72
N LEU A 439 6.06 -13.89 -36.18
CA LEU A 439 6.87 -14.64 -37.14
C LEU A 439 7.00 -13.88 -38.47
N THR A 440 5.90 -13.32 -38.96
CA THR A 440 5.90 -12.52 -40.20
C THR A 440 6.80 -11.31 -40.08
N TYR A 441 6.74 -10.59 -38.95
CA TYR A 441 7.61 -9.46 -38.68
C TYR A 441 9.08 -9.88 -38.54
N ALA A 442 9.37 -10.94 -37.78
CA ALA A 442 10.72 -11.47 -37.63
C ALA A 442 11.37 -11.81 -38.98
N LYS A 443 10.61 -12.39 -39.91
CA LYS A 443 11.04 -12.67 -41.29
C LYS A 443 11.39 -11.45 -42.13
N THR A 444 10.95 -10.25 -41.73
CA THR A 444 11.38 -9.00 -42.38
C THR A 444 12.78 -8.55 -41.94
N VAL A 445 13.27 -9.11 -40.82
CA VAL A 445 14.59 -8.84 -40.24
C VAL A 445 15.55 -10.01 -40.52
N ASP A 446 15.08 -11.26 -40.40
CA ASP A 446 15.81 -12.49 -40.71
C ASP A 446 14.90 -13.49 -41.43
N ASP A 447 15.10 -13.61 -42.74
CA ASP A 447 14.34 -14.45 -43.67
C ASP A 447 14.41 -15.96 -43.37
N THR A 448 15.33 -16.38 -42.49
CA THR A 448 15.58 -17.79 -42.13
C THR A 448 14.92 -18.24 -40.83
N THR A 449 14.37 -17.28 -40.07
CA THR A 449 13.41 -17.57 -38.97
C THR A 449 12.10 -18.07 -39.56
#